data_AF-A0A2V7J079-F1
#
_entry.id   AF-A0A2V7J079-F1
#
_cell.length_a   1.000
_cell.length_b   1.000
_cell.length_c   1.000
_cell.angle_alpha   90.00
_cell.angle_beta   90.00
_cell.angle_gamma   90.00
#
_symmetry.space_group_name_H-M   'P 1'
#
loop_
_entity.id
_entity.type
_entity.pdbx_description
1 polymer ?
#
loop_
_entity_poly.entity_id
_entity_poly.type
_entity_poly.pdbx_seq_one_letter_code
_entity_poly.pdbx_strand_id
1 'polypeptide(L)'
;MAPMHGRDSIRAFFGVMNGMSSPPPVLTLRAESVWASGPMAVELGRWHFAWPAGAKRPPGAPAVDSGKYIVRWVKESGRWLMAQDIWNSDVALPQPQH
;
A
#
# COMPACT_ATOMS: atom_id res chain seq x y z
N MET A 1 6.96 0.40 -12.10
CA MET A 1 7.13 -1.00 -11.64
C MET A 1 6.10 -1.85 -12.36
N ALA A 2 6.43 -3.08 -12.77
CA ALA A 2 5.44 -3.97 -13.37
C ALA A 2 4.40 -4.40 -12.32
N PRO A 3 3.12 -4.64 -12.69
CA PRO A 3 2.12 -5.14 -11.76
C PRO A 3 2.50 -6.52 -11.19
N MET A 4 2.20 -6.73 -9.91
CA MET A 4 2.37 -8.03 -9.25
C MET A 4 1.09 -8.85 -9.39
N HIS A 5 1.23 -10.14 -9.70
CA HIS A 5 0.10 -11.04 -9.93
C HIS A 5 0.18 -12.27 -9.04
N GLY A 6 -0.93 -12.60 -8.38
CA GLY A 6 -1.06 -13.80 -7.56
C GLY A 6 -0.48 -13.67 -6.15
N ARG A 7 -0.95 -14.54 -5.26
CA ARG A 7 -0.68 -14.48 -3.82
C ARG A 7 0.80 -14.53 -3.47
N ASP A 8 1.58 -15.35 -4.17
CA ASP A 8 2.97 -15.61 -3.82
C ASP A 8 3.89 -14.42 -4.16
N SER A 9 3.67 -13.79 -5.32
CA SER A 9 4.42 -12.58 -5.69
C SER A 9 4.10 -11.40 -4.76
N ILE A 10 2.81 -11.24 -4.40
CA ILE A 10 2.35 -10.24 -3.44
C ILE A 10 2.97 -10.49 -2.06
N ARG A 11 3.01 -11.74 -1.59
CA ARG A 11 3.64 -12.11 -0.32
C ARG A 11 5.13 -11.79 -0.33
N ALA A 12 5.84 -12.13 -1.41
CA ALA A 12 7.26 -11.85 -1.53
C ALA A 12 7.54 -10.34 -1.46
N PHE A 13 6.75 -9.53 -2.16
CA PHE A 13 6.86 -8.08 -2.12
C PHE A 13 6.66 -7.48 -0.72
N PHE A 14 5.58 -7.84 -0.03
CA PHE A 14 5.35 -7.33 1.33
C PHE A 14 6.35 -7.90 2.34
N GLY A 15 6.87 -9.12 2.12
CA GLY A 15 7.96 -9.68 2.91
C GLY A 15 9.23 -8.83 2.83
N VAL A 16 9.61 -8.40 1.62
CA VAL A 16 10.74 -7.47 1.42
C VAL A 16 10.45 -6.13 2.11
N MET A 17 9.27 -5.55 1.89
CA MET A 17 8.90 -4.25 2.45
C MET A 17 8.99 -4.23 3.98
N ASN A 18 8.45 -5.26 4.64
CA ASN A 18 8.48 -5.40 6.09
C ASN A 18 9.90 -5.63 6.63
N GLY A 19 10.78 -6.25 5.83
CA GLY A 19 12.18 -6.51 6.19
C GLY A 19 13.13 -5.35 5.95
N MET A 20 12.68 -4.22 5.39
CA MET A 20 13.57 -3.10 5.01
C MET A 20 14.17 -2.35 6.21
N SER A 21 13.64 -2.52 7.42
CA SER A 21 14.18 -1.89 8.63
C SER A 21 13.99 -2.73 9.89
N SER A 22 14.74 -2.37 10.93
CA SER A 22 14.52 -2.82 12.29
C SER A 22 14.63 -1.60 13.23
N PRO A 23 13.60 -1.28 14.04
CA PRO A 23 12.29 -1.93 14.08
C PRO A 23 11.48 -1.70 12.78
N PRO A 24 10.48 -2.56 12.47
CA PRO A 24 9.72 -2.48 11.22
C PRO A 24 8.97 -1.15 11.08
N PRO A 25 8.70 -0.71 9.84
CA PRO A 25 7.88 0.46 9.61
C PRO A 25 6.42 0.21 10.01
N VAL A 26 5.72 1.28 10.37
CA VAL A 26 4.29 1.24 10.70
C VAL A 26 3.49 1.75 9.51
N LEU A 27 2.64 0.88 8.95
CA LEU A 27 1.63 1.23 7.95
C LEU A 27 0.27 1.37 8.64
N THR A 28 -0.35 2.53 8.54
CA THR A 28 -1.73 2.77 8.96
C THR A 28 -2.60 3.05 7.75
N LEU A 29 -3.76 2.42 7.68
CA LEU A 29 -4.75 2.61 6.62
C LEU A 29 -6.03 3.22 7.21
N ARG A 30 -6.62 4.17 6.48
CA ARG A 30 -7.93 4.75 6.79
C ARG A 30 -8.80 4.69 5.54
N ALA A 31 -9.82 3.84 5.58
CA ALA A 31 -10.87 3.84 4.58
C ALA A 31 -11.61 5.19 4.62
N GLU A 32 -11.78 5.81 3.44
CA GLU A 32 -12.52 7.06 3.28
C GLU A 32 -13.92 6.81 2.72
N SER A 33 -14.04 5.90 1.75
CA SER A 33 -15.33 5.52 1.17
C SER A 33 -15.31 4.09 0.66
N VAL A 34 -16.45 3.41 0.80
CA VAL A 34 -16.66 2.06 0.28
C VAL A 34 -17.97 2.03 -0.50
N TRP A 35 -17.90 1.58 -1.76
CA TRP A 35 -19.07 1.32 -2.60
C TRP A 35 -19.15 -0.16 -2.91
N ALA A 36 -20.28 -0.78 -2.57
CA ALA A 36 -20.52 -2.20 -2.79
C ALA A 36 -21.71 -2.42 -3.73
N SER A 37 -21.58 -3.42 -4.60
CA SER A 37 -22.64 -3.91 -5.48
C SER A 37 -22.52 -5.43 -5.60
N GLY A 38 -23.46 -6.15 -4.96
CA GLY A 38 -23.44 -7.62 -4.91
C GLY A 38 -22.12 -8.17 -4.33
N PRO A 39 -21.43 -9.08 -5.05
CA PRO A 39 -20.17 -9.69 -4.60
C PRO A 39 -18.94 -8.83 -4.88
N MET A 40 -19.10 -7.54 -5.23
CA MET A 40 -18.00 -6.64 -5.56
C MET A 40 -18.06 -5.37 -4.70
N ALA A 41 -16.89 -4.84 -4.35
CA ALA A 41 -16.78 -3.52 -3.75
C ALA A 41 -15.52 -2.78 -4.23
N VAL A 42 -15.58 -1.46 -4.15
CA VAL A 42 -14.43 -0.56 -4.34
C VAL A 42 -14.27 0.24 -3.06
N GLU A 43 -13.05 0.26 -2.55
CA GLU A 43 -12.65 1.07 -1.40
C GLU A 43 -11.63 2.11 -1.84
N LEU A 44 -11.83 3.35 -1.40
CA LEU A 44 -10.84 4.42 -1.48
C LEU A 44 -10.40 4.74 -0.06
N GLY A 45 -9.11 5.02 0.10
CA GLY A 45 -8.62 5.44 1.40
C GLY A 45 -7.27 6.09 1.35
N ARG A 46 -6.77 6.41 2.56
CA ARG A 46 -5.44 6.98 2.77
C ARG A 46 -4.56 6.03 3.54
N TRP A 47 -3.28 6.11 3.23
CA TRP A 47 -2.25 5.41 3.98
C TRP A 47 -1.27 6.40 4.60
N HIS A 48 -0.71 6.01 5.74
CA HIS A 48 0.40 6.68 6.40
C HIS A 48 1.47 5.64 6.72
N PHE A 49 2.71 5.95 6.36
CA PHE A 49 3.84 5.05 6.53
C PHE A 49 4.96 5.78 7.28
N ALA A 50 5.34 5.25 8.43
CA ALA A 50 6.36 5.85 9.28
C ALA A 50 7.46 4.84 9.63
N TRP A 51 8.71 5.25 9.43
CA TRP A 51 9.86 4.53 9.96
C TRP A 51 10.08 4.96 11.42
N PRO A 52 10.33 4.03 12.36
CA PRO A 52 10.68 4.38 13.72
C PRO A 52 11.93 5.26 13.79
N ALA A 53 12.04 6.09 14.83
CA ALA A 53 13.25 6.88 15.07
C ALA A 53 14.48 5.97 15.19
N GLY A 54 15.56 6.32 14.49
CA GLY A 54 16.79 5.53 14.47
C GLY A 54 16.74 4.26 13.60
N ALA A 55 15.62 3.94 12.97
CA ALA A 55 15.53 2.82 12.04
C ALA A 55 16.45 3.05 10.82
N LYS A 56 17.16 2.00 10.40
CA LYS A 56 17.88 2.01 9.12
C LYS A 56 16.86 2.11 7.99
N ARG A 57 16.97 3.16 7.17
CA ARG A 57 16.12 3.39 6.01
C ARG A 57 16.89 3.14 4.72
N PRO A 58 16.21 2.75 3.63
CA PRO A 58 16.78 2.84 2.29
C PRO A 58 17.28 4.27 2.01
N PRO A 59 18.42 4.44 1.30
CA PRO A 59 18.90 5.77 0.92
C PRO A 59 17.81 6.57 0.18
N GLY A 60 17.59 7.81 0.59
CA GLY A 60 16.60 8.71 -0.02
C GLY A 60 15.14 8.47 0.41
N ALA A 61 14.84 7.42 1.20
CA ALA A 61 13.48 7.21 1.71
C ALA A 61 13.16 8.25 2.82
N PRO A 62 12.02 8.97 2.73
CA PRO A 62 11.63 9.90 3.79
C PRO A 62 11.32 9.16 5.10
N ALA A 63 11.42 9.85 6.24
CA ALA A 63 11.16 9.24 7.55
C ALA A 63 9.66 8.92 7.73
N VAL A 64 8.82 9.71 7.08
CA VAL A 64 7.37 9.59 7.06
C VAL A 64 6.92 9.87 5.63
N ASP A 65 5.97 9.08 5.15
CA ASP A 65 5.27 9.29 3.88
C ASP A 65 3.77 9.05 4.08
N SER A 66 2.96 9.59 3.18
CA SER A 66 1.52 9.40 3.16
C SER A 66 1.00 9.43 1.74
N GLY A 67 -0.16 8.82 1.54
CA GLY A 67 -0.77 8.82 0.23
C GLY A 67 -2.19 8.29 0.23
N LYS A 68 -2.59 7.84 -0.95
CA LYS A 68 -3.94 7.35 -1.25
C LYS A 68 -3.88 5.98 -1.93
N TYR A 69 -4.96 5.22 -1.76
CA TYR A 69 -5.11 3.90 -2.35
C TYR A 69 -6.52 3.67 -2.90
N ILE A 70 -6.63 2.70 -3.79
CA ILE A 70 -7.88 2.11 -4.27
C ILE A 70 -7.73 0.60 -4.17
N VAL A 71 -8.71 -0.06 -3.53
CA VAL A 71 -8.80 -1.53 -3.49
C VAL A 71 -10.09 -1.97 -4.16
N ARG A 72 -9.98 -2.94 -5.07
CA ARG A 72 -11.12 -3.72 -5.55
C ARG A 72 -11.24 -4.99 -4.73
N TRP A 73 -12.44 -5.22 -4.20
CA TRP A 73 -12.80 -6.36 -3.40
C TRP A 73 -13.75 -7.29 -4.15
N VAL A 74 -13.58 -8.59 -3.95
CA VAL A 74 -14.51 -9.64 -4.38
C VAL A 74 -14.94 -10.47 -3.17
N LYS A 75 -16.21 -10.88 -3.14
CA LYS A 75 -16.76 -11.76 -2.10
C LYS A 75 -16.80 -13.19 -2.61
N GLU A 76 -15.87 -14.01 -2.15
CA GLU A 76 -15.77 -15.44 -2.48
C GLU A 76 -16.13 -16.27 -1.26
N SER A 77 -17.08 -17.21 -1.41
CA SER A 77 -17.52 -18.10 -0.33
C SER A 77 -17.84 -17.36 0.98
N GLY A 78 -18.51 -16.20 0.87
CA GLY A 78 -18.88 -15.37 2.00
C GLY A 78 -17.79 -14.43 2.53
N ARG A 79 -16.55 -14.50 2.01
CA ARG A 79 -15.39 -13.74 2.49
C ARG A 79 -14.97 -12.68 1.48
N TRP A 80 -14.71 -11.47 1.96
CA TRP A 80 -14.13 -10.41 1.14
C TRP A 80 -12.62 -10.65 0.98
N LEU A 81 -12.16 -10.60 -0.26
CA LEU A 81 -10.77 -10.77 -0.68
C LEU A 81 -10.37 -9.60 -1.57
N MET A 82 -9.13 -9.14 -1.45
CA MET A 82 -8.56 -8.12 -2.34
C MET A 82 -8.30 -8.75 -3.70
N ALA A 83 -8.96 -8.24 -4.75
CA ALA A 83 -8.74 -8.63 -6.13
C ALA A 83 -7.68 -7.75 -6.80
N GLN A 84 -7.66 -6.45 -6.48
CA GLN A 84 -6.66 -5.50 -6.94
C GLN A 84 -6.40 -4.45 -5.86
N ASP A 85 -5.14 -4.03 -5.76
CA ASP A 85 -4.67 -2.95 -4.89
C ASP A 85 -3.74 -2.05 -5.70
N ILE A 86 -3.96 -0.74 -5.61
CA ILE A 86 -3.09 0.28 -6.18
C ILE A 86 -3.04 1.49 -5.27
N TRP A 87 -1.84 2.04 -5.09
CA TRP A 87 -1.60 3.19 -4.23
C TRP A 87 -0.48 4.07 -4.79
N ASN A 88 -0.44 5.32 -4.33
CA ASN A 88 0.67 6.23 -4.60
C ASN A 88 0.87 7.21 -3.44
N SER A 89 2.07 7.78 -3.36
CA SER A 89 2.40 8.86 -2.42
C SER A 89 1.72 10.16 -2.84
N ASP A 90 1.41 11.01 -1.86
CA ASP A 90 0.99 12.39 -2.08
C ASP A 90 2.19 13.32 -2.33
N VAL A 91 3.42 12.87 -2.06
CA VAL A 91 4.64 13.58 -2.45
C VAL A 91 4.74 13.59 -3.98
N ALA A 92 4.85 14.79 -4.56
CA ALA A 92 5.04 14.94 -5.99
C ALA A 92 6.36 14.29 -6.43
N LEU A 93 6.31 13.53 -7.53
CA LEU A 93 7.53 13.05 -8.17
C LEU A 93 8.37 14.25 -8.62
N PRO A 94 9.71 14.19 -8.49
CA PRO A 94 10.59 15.22 -9.04
C PRO A 94 10.25 15.46 -10.51
N GLN A 95 10.04 16.72 -10.88
CA GLN A 95 9.87 17.11 -12.27
C GLN A 95 11.20 16.80 -13.01
N PRO A 96 11.16 16.20 -14.22
CA PRO A 96 12.36 16.06 -15.04
C PRO A 96 13.00 17.44 -15.24
N GLN A 97 14.28 17.57 -14.94
CA GLN A 97 15.03 18.76 -15.32
C GLN A 97 15.25 18.70 -16.84
N HIS A 98 14.78 19.73 -17.56
CA HIS A 98 14.95 19.87 -19.01
C HIS A 98 16.41 20.16 -19.37
#